data_AF-R6NYH9-F1
#
_entry.id   AF-R6NYH9-F1
#
_cell.length_a   1.000
_cell.length_b   1.000
_cell.length_c   1.000
_cell.angle_alpha   90.00
_cell.angle_beta   90.00
_cell.angle_gamma   90.00
#
_symmetry.space_group_name_H-M   'P 1'
#
loop_
_entity.id
_entity.type
_entity.pdbx_description
1 polymer ?
#
loop_
_entity_poly.entity_id
_entity_poly.type
_entity_poly.pdbx_seq_one_letter_code
_entity_poly.pdbx_strand_id
1 'polypeptide(L)'
;MSIFVVDTVYRHRAKKLEITERIAHFLDTGEVIAAKKVQKKSQIIGNITTDTEIEPNFVCSEKHRAFFKEHIGNGFSFNVAFQKWLKSNSGKTYADAITAYYRILEEKKNSKAKIDKQFEYNTYIRDFFADNQCKRLDEAIKCWKYKKKLQGHNRYEKSDLDVLDKKFIALQTVRFILLFIAVLPLQ
;
A
#
# COMPACT_ATOMS: atom_id res chain seq x y z
N MET A 1 4.79 12.11 5.93
CA MET A 1 5.74 11.03 5.64
C MET A 1 5.21 10.13 4.51
N SER A 2 4.90 10.68 3.31
CA SER A 2 3.98 9.99 2.38
C SER A 2 4.28 10.10 0.87
N ILE A 3 5.38 10.76 0.47
CA ILE A 3 5.74 10.91 -0.97
C ILE A 3 6.87 9.95 -1.36
N PHE A 4 7.84 9.71 -0.47
CA PHE A 4 8.86 8.70 -0.71
C PHE A 4 8.25 7.30 -0.84
N VAL A 5 7.25 6.95 -0.03
CA VAL A 5 6.80 5.55 0.06
C VAL A 5 6.14 5.04 -1.22
N VAL A 6 5.27 5.82 -1.88
CA VAL A 6 4.51 5.30 -3.04
C VAL A 6 5.38 5.20 -4.29
N ASP A 7 6.18 6.23 -4.58
CA ASP A 7 7.15 6.20 -5.68
C ASP A 7 8.25 5.16 -5.44
N THR A 8 8.65 4.95 -4.18
CA THR A 8 9.57 3.88 -3.80
C THR A 8 8.92 2.52 -4.02
N VAL A 9 7.66 2.31 -3.64
CA VAL A 9 6.95 1.03 -3.80
C VAL A 9 6.78 0.65 -5.27
N TYR A 10 6.37 1.58 -6.14
CA TYR A 10 6.28 1.30 -7.59
C TYR A 10 7.66 1.09 -8.22
N ARG A 11 8.67 1.87 -7.82
CA ARG A 11 10.06 1.70 -8.26
C ARG A 11 10.66 0.36 -7.83
N HIS A 12 10.31 -0.13 -6.63
CA HIS A 12 10.74 -1.43 -6.14
C HIS A 12 10.11 -2.57 -6.93
N ARG A 13 8.85 -2.44 -7.39
CA ARG A 13 8.22 -3.44 -8.27
C ARG A 13 8.91 -3.56 -9.62
N ALA A 14 9.16 -2.43 -10.29
CA ALA A 14 9.83 -2.42 -11.60
C ALA A 14 11.25 -2.99 -11.50
N LYS A 15 12.01 -2.59 -10.46
CA LYS A 15 13.33 -3.18 -10.18
C LYS A 15 13.26 -4.66 -9.83
N LYS A 16 12.24 -5.09 -9.08
CA LYS A 16 12.07 -6.50 -8.72
C LYS A 16 11.82 -7.35 -9.96
N LEU A 17 11.01 -6.88 -10.90
CA LEU A 17 10.75 -7.58 -12.17
C LEU A 17 12.03 -7.69 -13.01
N GLU A 18 12.76 -6.59 -13.18
CA GLU A 18 14.05 -6.58 -13.89
C GLU A 18 15.06 -7.57 -13.28
N ILE A 19 15.12 -7.63 -11.95
CA ILE A 19 15.98 -8.59 -11.24
C ILE A 19 15.50 -10.03 -11.46
N THR A 20 14.20 -10.29 -11.38
CA THR A 20 13.63 -11.63 -11.62
C THR A 20 13.94 -12.12 -13.04
N GLU A 21 13.76 -11.27 -14.05
CA GLU A 21 14.05 -11.62 -15.45
C GLU A 21 15.53 -11.91 -15.67
N ARG A 22 16.42 -11.11 -15.07
CA ARG A 22 17.87 -11.34 -15.14
C ARG A 22 18.31 -12.61 -14.42
N ILE A 23 17.66 -12.95 -13.31
CA ILE A 23 17.91 -14.22 -12.59
C ILE A 23 17.43 -15.40 -13.44
N ALA A 24 16.22 -15.33 -14.01
CA ALA A 24 15.70 -16.39 -14.88
C ALA A 24 16.62 -16.63 -16.09
N HIS A 25 17.05 -15.56 -16.76
CA HIS A 25 17.99 -15.66 -17.88
C HIS A 25 19.32 -16.32 -17.50
N PHE A 26 19.89 -15.98 -16.35
CA PHE A 26 21.11 -16.61 -15.86
C PHE A 26 20.91 -18.09 -15.54
N LEU A 27 19.77 -18.46 -14.96
CA LEU A 27 19.45 -19.87 -14.68
C LEU A 27 19.26 -20.68 -15.97
N ASP A 28 18.73 -20.08 -17.03
CA ASP A 28 18.47 -20.76 -18.31
C ASP A 28 19.72 -20.85 -19.21
N THR A 29 20.59 -19.83 -19.21
CA THR A 29 21.71 -19.71 -20.19
C THR A 29 23.10 -19.71 -19.56
N GLY A 30 23.22 -19.48 -18.24
CA GLY A 30 24.49 -19.26 -17.56
C GLY A 30 25.11 -17.87 -17.81
N GLU A 31 24.48 -17.02 -18.62
CA GLU A 31 25.00 -15.70 -18.98
C GLU A 31 24.49 -14.59 -18.06
N VAL A 32 25.40 -13.69 -17.66
CA VAL A 32 25.09 -12.56 -16.77
C VAL A 32 24.77 -11.31 -17.59
N ILE A 33 23.50 -10.89 -17.59
CA ILE A 33 23.08 -9.61 -18.21
C ILE A 33 23.36 -8.46 -17.23
N ALA A 34 24.13 -7.46 -17.68
CA ALA A 34 24.42 -6.24 -16.92
C ALA A 34 23.18 -5.31 -16.85
N ALA A 35 23.00 -4.65 -15.71
CA ALA A 35 21.90 -3.70 -15.52
C ALA A 35 22.05 -2.49 -16.46
N LYS A 36 20.99 -2.12 -17.19
CA LYS A 36 20.99 -0.89 -17.99
C LYS A 36 20.99 0.32 -17.06
N LYS A 37 22.07 1.10 -17.08
CA LYS A 37 22.13 2.43 -16.43
C LYS A 37 21.27 3.41 -17.23
N VAL A 38 20.01 3.59 -16.83
CA VAL A 38 19.18 4.68 -17.37
C VAL A 38 19.69 5.99 -16.76
N GLN A 39 20.49 6.73 -17.53
CA GLN A 39 20.80 8.12 -17.19
C GLN A 39 19.53 8.94 -17.33
N LYS A 40 19.00 9.43 -16.21
CA LYS A 40 17.88 10.37 -16.23
C LYS A 40 18.40 11.75 -16.58
N LYS A 41 17.97 12.28 -17.72
CA LYS A 41 18.09 13.72 -17.99
C LYS A 41 17.20 14.45 -16.98
N SER A 42 17.80 15.17 -16.03
CA SER A 42 17.03 16.04 -15.14
C SER A 42 16.58 17.25 -15.96
N GLN A 43 15.28 17.39 -16.16
CA GLN A 43 14.72 18.61 -16.75
C GLN A 43 14.99 19.75 -15.76
N ILE A 44 15.67 20.81 -16.23
CA ILE A 44 15.89 22.01 -15.41
C ILE A 44 14.55 22.72 -15.31
N ILE A 45 13.83 22.43 -14.22
CA ILE A 45 12.59 23.13 -13.90
C ILE A 45 12.97 24.53 -13.42
N GLY A 46 12.45 25.57 -14.05
CA GLY A 46 12.63 26.96 -13.63
C GLY A 46 11.96 27.27 -12.29
N ASN A 47 11.71 28.55 -12.01
CA ASN A 47 10.82 28.91 -10.91
C ASN A 47 9.38 28.61 -11.34
N ILE A 48 8.66 27.86 -10.52
CA ILE A 48 7.26 27.51 -10.76
C ILE A 48 6.40 28.62 -10.15
N THR A 49 5.55 29.23 -10.96
CA THR A 49 4.52 30.19 -10.53
C THR A 49 3.13 29.61 -10.78
N THR A 50 2.10 30.26 -10.25
CA THR A 50 0.70 29.88 -10.48
C THR A 50 0.33 29.81 -11.97
N ASP A 51 0.91 30.69 -12.78
CA ASP A 51 0.63 30.81 -14.22
C ASP A 51 1.52 29.91 -15.09
N THR A 52 2.51 29.24 -14.49
CA THR A 52 3.36 28.30 -15.22
C THR A 52 2.52 27.09 -15.65
N GLU A 53 2.74 26.59 -16.86
CA GLU A 53 2.09 25.38 -17.36
C GLU A 53 2.77 24.10 -16.85
N ILE A 54 1.97 23.06 -16.61
CA ILE A 54 2.45 21.72 -16.21
C ILE A 54 3.16 21.07 -17.40
N GLU A 55 4.37 20.60 -17.15
CA GLU A 55 5.22 20.00 -18.17
C GLU A 55 4.70 18.61 -18.61
N PRO A 56 4.85 18.24 -19.91
CA PRO A 56 4.37 16.96 -20.45
C PRO A 56 5.03 15.73 -19.82
N ASN A 57 6.25 15.85 -19.30
CA ASN A 57 6.98 14.79 -18.61
C ASN A 57 7.03 15.04 -17.10
N PHE A 58 5.89 15.39 -16.50
CA PHE A 58 5.81 15.76 -15.09
C PHE A 58 6.43 14.70 -14.16
N VAL A 59 7.32 15.17 -13.28
CA VAL A 59 7.92 14.37 -12.20
C VAL A 59 7.80 15.15 -10.89
N CYS A 60 7.40 14.47 -9.82
CA CYS A 60 7.37 15.03 -8.47
C CYS A 60 8.78 15.38 -7.97
N SER A 61 9.25 16.59 -8.29
CA SER A 61 10.53 17.12 -7.80
C SER A 61 10.35 17.87 -6.48
N GLU A 62 11.47 18.18 -5.82
CA GLU A 62 11.48 19.00 -4.62
C GLU A 62 10.99 20.44 -4.88
N LYS A 63 11.25 20.99 -6.08
CA LYS A 63 10.72 22.31 -6.48
C LYS A 63 9.19 22.33 -6.52
N HIS A 64 8.58 21.33 -7.18
CA HIS A 64 7.12 21.19 -7.17
C HIS A 64 6.58 21.06 -5.75
N ARG A 65 7.27 20.29 -4.91
CA ARG A 65 6.88 20.10 -3.52
C ARG A 65 6.91 21.41 -2.73
N ALA A 66 7.94 22.24 -2.92
CA ALA A 66 8.06 23.54 -2.28
C ALA A 66 6.90 24.45 -2.72
N PHE A 67 6.70 24.59 -4.05
CA PHE A 67 5.60 25.36 -4.63
C PHE A 67 4.23 24.97 -4.06
N PHE A 68 3.90 23.67 -4.08
CA PHE A 68 2.60 23.22 -3.59
C PHE A 68 2.46 23.37 -2.07
N LYS A 69 3.53 23.20 -1.30
CA LYS A 69 3.50 23.44 0.14
C LYS A 69 3.27 24.91 0.49
N GLU A 70 3.84 25.82 -0.28
CA GLU A 70 3.64 27.26 -0.10
C GLU A 70 2.17 27.65 -0.29
N HIS A 71 1.51 27.08 -1.31
CA HIS A 71 0.12 27.45 -1.67
C HIS A 71 -0.96 26.63 -0.95
N ILE A 72 -0.69 25.37 -0.60
CA ILE A 72 -1.66 24.44 0.01
C ILE A 72 -1.38 24.25 1.51
N GLY A 73 -0.14 24.47 1.95
CA GLY A 73 0.29 24.32 3.34
C GLY A 73 0.97 22.98 3.65
N ASN A 74 1.36 22.83 4.93
CA ASN A 74 2.16 21.71 5.41
C ASN A 74 1.49 20.33 5.32
N GLY A 75 0.16 20.29 5.21
CA GLY A 75 -0.62 19.07 5.00
C GLY A 75 -0.52 18.51 3.57
N PHE A 76 0.14 19.22 2.65
CA PHE A 76 0.25 18.82 1.26
C PHE A 76 0.95 17.46 1.08
N SER A 77 0.36 16.62 0.23
CA SER A 77 0.99 15.39 -0.25
C SER A 77 0.59 15.07 -1.69
N PHE A 78 1.54 14.58 -2.48
CA PHE A 78 1.26 14.02 -3.82
C PHE A 78 0.54 12.68 -3.65
N ASN A 79 -0.77 12.72 -3.41
CA ASN A 79 -1.60 11.52 -3.39
C ASN A 79 -1.73 10.93 -4.81
N VAL A 80 -2.07 9.64 -4.92
CA VAL A 80 -2.09 8.91 -6.21
C VAL A 80 -3.03 9.55 -7.23
N ALA A 81 -4.20 10.04 -6.79
CA ALA A 81 -5.16 10.68 -7.68
C ALA A 81 -4.59 12.00 -8.24
N PHE A 82 -3.99 12.82 -7.39
CA PHE A 82 -3.37 14.08 -7.81
C PHE A 82 -2.17 13.86 -8.74
N GLN A 83 -1.32 12.86 -8.47
CA GLN A 83 -0.22 12.52 -9.37
C GLN A 83 -0.71 12.09 -10.76
N LYS A 84 -1.78 11.29 -10.83
CA LYS A 84 -2.41 10.91 -12.11
C LYS A 84 -2.99 12.11 -12.84
N TRP A 85 -3.63 13.01 -12.09
CA TRP A 85 -4.17 14.25 -12.64
C TRP A 85 -3.07 15.09 -13.28
N LEU A 86 -1.97 15.36 -12.58
CA LEU A 86 -0.84 16.14 -13.10
C LEU A 86 -0.27 15.55 -14.38
N LYS A 87 -0.04 14.23 -14.41
CA LYS A 87 0.48 13.52 -15.59
C LYS A 87 -0.47 13.52 -16.80
N SER A 88 -1.77 13.73 -16.59
CA SER A 88 -2.78 13.72 -17.65
C SER A 88 -3.22 15.12 -18.08
N ASN A 89 -2.70 16.18 -17.44
CA ASN A 89 -3.12 17.56 -17.64
C ASN A 89 -1.93 18.48 -17.94
N SER A 90 -0.99 18.03 -18.78
CA SER A 90 0.07 18.89 -19.30
C SER A 90 -0.50 20.07 -20.07
N GLY A 91 0.09 21.26 -19.95
CA GLY A 91 -0.41 22.50 -20.53
C GLY A 91 -1.48 23.22 -19.69
N LYS A 92 -1.97 22.63 -18.59
CA LYS A 92 -2.74 23.38 -17.58
C LYS A 92 -1.84 24.14 -16.64
N THR A 93 -2.37 25.18 -16.01
CA THR A 93 -1.60 26.00 -15.07
C THR A 93 -1.44 25.33 -13.71
N TYR A 94 -0.44 25.76 -12.93
CA TYR A 94 -0.32 25.32 -11.54
C TYR A 94 -1.45 25.86 -10.64
N ALA A 95 -2.12 26.97 -11.02
CA ALA A 95 -3.37 27.41 -10.39
C ALA A 95 -4.50 26.38 -10.58
N ASP A 96 -4.64 25.82 -11.80
CA ASP A 96 -5.58 24.73 -12.05
C ASP A 96 -5.24 23.48 -11.23
N ALA A 97 -3.95 23.20 -11.05
CA ALA A 97 -3.49 22.09 -10.23
C ALA A 97 -3.87 22.25 -8.76
N ILE A 98 -3.74 23.45 -8.19
CA ILE A 98 -4.17 23.76 -6.82
C ILE A 98 -5.68 23.55 -6.68
N THR A 99 -6.47 24.05 -7.64
CA THR A 99 -7.92 23.87 -7.66
C THR A 99 -8.31 22.39 -7.75
N ALA A 100 -7.67 21.63 -8.63
CA ALA A 100 -7.88 20.19 -8.77
C ALA A 100 -7.48 19.43 -7.50
N TYR A 101 -6.45 19.87 -6.79
CA TYR A 101 -6.02 19.24 -5.54
C TYR A 101 -7.13 19.26 -4.49
N TYR A 102 -7.76 20.41 -4.26
CA TYR A 102 -8.86 20.52 -3.30
C TYR A 102 -10.07 19.69 -3.71
N ARG A 103 -10.44 19.70 -4.99
CA ARG A 103 -11.50 18.85 -5.52
C ARG A 103 -11.23 17.37 -5.26
N ILE A 104 -10.00 16.91 -5.51
CA ILE A 104 -9.59 15.51 -5.25
C ILE A 104 -9.66 15.16 -3.77
N LEU A 105 -9.36 16.11 -2.87
CA LEU A 105 -9.50 15.87 -1.43
C LEU A 105 -10.97 15.68 -1.01
N GLU A 106 -11.88 16.48 -1.54
CA GLU A 106 -13.31 16.35 -1.27
C GLU A 106 -13.88 15.03 -1.83
N GLU A 107 -13.54 14.69 -3.08
CA GLU A 107 -13.93 13.40 -3.67
C GLU A 107 -13.41 12.21 -2.84
N LYS A 108 -12.19 12.31 -2.30
CA LYS A 108 -11.59 11.27 -1.46
C LYS A 108 -12.30 11.10 -0.12
N LYS A 109 -12.80 12.16 0.51
CA LYS A 109 -13.58 12.06 1.76
C LYS A 109 -14.87 11.27 1.54
N ASN A 110 -15.49 11.44 0.37
CA ASN A 110 -16.77 10.83 0.04
C ASN A 110 -16.64 9.42 -0.56
N SER A 111 -15.42 8.96 -0.85
CA SER A 111 -15.17 7.68 -1.52
C SER A 111 -14.55 6.64 -0.59
N LYS A 112 -15.20 5.50 -0.39
CA LYS A 112 -14.56 4.32 0.22
C LYS A 112 -13.49 3.79 -0.73
N ALA A 113 -12.21 4.01 -0.42
CA ALA A 113 -11.11 3.55 -1.26
C ALA A 113 -11.11 2.02 -1.40
N LYS A 114 -11.17 1.52 -2.64
CA LYS A 114 -10.99 0.10 -2.97
C LYS A 114 -9.61 -0.35 -2.50
N ILE A 115 -9.57 -1.31 -1.58
CA ILE A 115 -8.32 -1.95 -1.18
C ILE A 115 -7.97 -2.98 -2.27
N ASP A 116 -6.75 -2.90 -2.79
CA ASP A 116 -6.23 -3.89 -3.74
C ASP A 116 -6.17 -5.28 -3.11
N LYS A 117 -6.43 -6.34 -3.89
CA LYS A 117 -6.50 -7.73 -3.41
C LYS A 117 -5.27 -8.15 -2.61
N GLN A 118 -4.10 -7.59 -2.94
CA GLN A 118 -2.84 -7.89 -2.25
C GLN A 118 -2.79 -7.42 -0.78
N PHE A 119 -3.66 -6.50 -0.36
CA PHE A 119 -3.67 -5.95 0.99
C PHE A 119 -4.71 -6.64 1.88
N GLU A 120 -4.70 -7.98 1.87
CA GLU A 120 -5.67 -8.82 2.60
C GLU A 120 -5.81 -8.41 4.06
N TYR A 121 -4.70 -8.17 4.76
CA TYR A 121 -4.71 -7.69 6.15
C TYR A 121 -5.50 -6.39 6.31
N ASN A 122 -5.29 -5.40 5.44
CA ASN A 122 -6.00 -4.11 5.56
C ASN A 122 -7.49 -4.26 5.28
N THR A 123 -7.85 -5.14 4.33
CA THR A 123 -9.25 -5.48 4.05
C THR A 123 -9.88 -6.13 5.26
N TYR A 124 -9.22 -7.15 5.82
CA TYR A 124 -9.67 -7.85 7.01
C TYR A 124 -9.92 -6.91 8.19
N ILE A 125 -8.95 -6.04 8.51
CA ILE A 125 -9.07 -5.10 9.62
C ILE A 125 -10.21 -4.11 9.39
N ARG A 126 -10.40 -3.63 8.15
CA ARG A 126 -11.51 -2.75 7.82
C ARG A 126 -12.86 -3.44 8.01
N ASP A 127 -13.00 -4.66 7.51
CA ASP A 127 -14.23 -5.44 7.60
C ASP A 127 -14.52 -5.81 9.07
N PHE A 128 -13.48 -6.16 9.84
CA PHE A 128 -13.57 -6.38 11.29
C PHE A 128 -14.16 -5.17 12.02
N PHE A 129 -13.65 -3.96 11.79
CA PHE A 129 -14.15 -2.76 12.48
C PHE A 129 -15.51 -2.28 11.96
N ALA A 130 -15.87 -2.60 10.71
CA ALA A 130 -17.21 -2.33 10.21
C ALA A 130 -18.28 -3.07 11.03
N ASP A 131 -17.99 -4.30 11.44
CA ASP A 131 -18.87 -5.14 12.24
C ASP A 131 -18.66 -5.00 13.76
N ASN A 132 -17.52 -4.45 14.20
CA ASN A 132 -17.10 -4.44 15.61
C ASN A 132 -16.55 -3.08 16.07
N GLN A 133 -17.39 -2.04 16.07
CA GLN A 133 -16.96 -0.66 16.35
C GLN A 133 -16.34 -0.45 17.75
N CYS A 134 -16.71 -1.26 18.74
CA CYS A 134 -16.23 -1.15 20.12
C CYS A 134 -14.98 -2.01 20.42
N LYS A 135 -14.50 -2.80 19.46
CA LYS A 135 -13.35 -3.69 19.65
C LYS A 135 -12.04 -2.94 19.49
N ARG A 136 -10.95 -3.52 20.00
CA ARG A 136 -9.61 -2.92 19.91
C ARG A 136 -8.81 -3.54 18.77
N LEU A 137 -7.80 -2.80 18.30
CA LEU A 137 -6.93 -3.27 17.21
C LEU A 137 -6.15 -4.55 17.59
N ASP A 138 -5.78 -4.72 18.85
CA ASP A 138 -5.10 -5.93 19.32
C ASP A 138 -6.00 -7.18 19.24
N GLU A 139 -7.31 -7.02 19.46
CA GLU A 139 -8.30 -8.08 19.24
C GLU A 139 -8.41 -8.42 17.74
N ALA A 140 -8.52 -7.42 16.87
CA ALA A 140 -8.54 -7.62 15.42
C ALA A 140 -7.30 -8.37 14.91
N ILE A 141 -6.11 -8.03 15.44
CA ILE A 141 -4.85 -8.70 15.11
C ILE A 141 -4.85 -10.16 15.59
N LYS A 142 -5.45 -10.47 16.75
CA LYS A 142 -5.60 -11.86 17.24
C LYS A 142 -6.48 -12.67 16.31
N CYS A 143 -7.65 -12.15 15.93
CA CYS A 143 -8.56 -12.77 14.97
C CYS A 143 -7.89 -13.00 13.61
N TRP A 144 -7.17 -12.00 13.09
CA TRP A 144 -6.38 -12.14 11.85
C TRP A 144 -5.35 -13.27 11.94
N LYS A 145 -4.56 -13.34 13.02
CA LYS A 145 -3.56 -14.39 13.22
C LYS A 145 -4.20 -15.77 13.31
N TYR A 146 -5.40 -15.87 13.89
CA TYR A 146 -6.18 -17.10 13.93
C TYR A 146 -6.66 -17.50 12.53
N LYS A 147 -7.33 -16.58 11.81
CA LYS A 147 -7.82 -16.81 10.44
C LYS A 147 -6.72 -17.30 9.50
N LYS A 148 -5.52 -16.71 9.59
CA LYS A 148 -4.35 -17.10 8.80
C LYS A 148 -3.86 -18.53 9.01
N LYS A 149 -4.25 -19.19 10.11
CA LYS A 149 -3.92 -20.60 10.36
C LYS A 149 -4.96 -21.57 9.79
N LEU A 150 -6.15 -21.08 9.45
CA LEU A 150 -7.21 -21.88 8.86
C LEU A 150 -6.94 -22.06 7.36
N GLN A 151 -7.34 -23.20 6.82
CA GLN A 151 -7.31 -23.40 5.37
C GLN A 151 -8.44 -22.61 4.70
N GLY A 152 -8.18 -22.06 3.51
CA GLY A 152 -9.16 -21.31 2.73
C GLY A 152 -8.84 -19.82 2.61
N HIS A 153 -9.88 -18.99 2.50
CA HIS A 153 -9.72 -17.55 2.29
C HIS A 153 -9.51 -16.78 3.60
N ASN A 154 -8.78 -15.67 3.53
CA ASN A 154 -8.49 -14.83 4.70
C ASN A 154 -9.44 -13.64 4.86
N ARG A 155 -10.69 -13.74 4.40
CA ARG A 155 -11.71 -12.70 4.62
C ARG A 155 -12.22 -12.76 6.05
N TYR A 156 -12.57 -11.61 6.61
CA TYR A 156 -13.14 -11.54 7.95
C TYR A 156 -14.50 -12.27 7.99
N GLU A 157 -14.66 -13.09 9.02
CA GLU A 157 -15.93 -13.73 9.38
C GLU A 157 -16.18 -13.54 10.87
N LYS A 158 -17.45 -13.48 11.28
CA LYS A 158 -17.82 -13.30 12.69
C LYS A 158 -17.32 -14.45 13.58
N SER A 159 -17.20 -15.66 13.05
CA SER A 159 -16.61 -16.83 13.72
C SER A 159 -15.14 -16.63 14.10
N ASP A 160 -14.42 -15.70 13.47
CA ASP A 160 -13.05 -15.40 13.84
C ASP A 160 -12.94 -14.79 15.25
N LEU A 161 -14.04 -14.23 15.78
CA LEU A 161 -14.13 -13.70 17.15
C LEU A 161 -14.04 -14.79 18.22
N ASP A 162 -14.32 -16.05 17.88
CA ASP A 162 -14.28 -17.17 18.81
C ASP A 162 -12.91 -17.30 19.48
N VAL A 163 -11.82 -16.89 18.81
CA VAL A 163 -10.47 -16.88 19.41
C VAL A 163 -10.33 -15.94 20.62
N LEU A 164 -11.23 -14.97 20.76
CA LEU A 164 -11.26 -14.05 21.89
C LEU A 164 -11.97 -14.66 23.11
N ASP A 165 -12.78 -15.70 22.90
CA ASP A 165 -13.50 -16.36 23.97
C ASP A 165 -12.59 -17.29 24.78
N LYS A 166 -12.55 -17.06 26.11
CA LYS A 166 -11.72 -17.86 27.04
C LYS A 166 -12.03 -19.36 26.98
N LYS A 167 -13.29 -19.72 26.72
CA LYS A 167 -13.72 -21.13 26.58
C LYS A 167 -13.13 -21.79 25.33
N PHE A 168 -13.04 -21.05 24.22
CA PHE A 168 -12.45 -21.53 22.97
C PHE A 168 -10.95 -21.82 23.14
N ILE A 169 -10.22 -20.94 23.82
CA ILE A 169 -8.79 -21.13 24.12
C ILE A 169 -8.57 -22.39 24.97
N ALA A 170 -9.41 -22.61 25.99
CA ALA A 170 -9.34 -23.81 26.84
C ALA A 170 -9.57 -25.09 26.04
N LEU A 171 -10.59 -25.12 25.18
CA LEU A 171 -10.89 -26.25 24.30
C LEU A 171 -9.76 -26.53 23.29
N GLN A 172 -9.17 -25.47 22.72
CA GLN A 172 -8.07 -25.62 21.78
C GLN A 172 -6.81 -26.18 22.45
N THR A 173 -6.54 -25.76 23.69
CA THR A 173 -5.43 -26.26 24.50
C THR A 173 -5.62 -27.74 24.84
N VAL A 174 -6.82 -28.14 25.26
CA VAL A 174 -7.14 -29.55 25.56
C VAL A 174 -7.01 -30.42 24.30
N ARG A 175 -7.50 -29.96 23.15
CA ARG A 175 -7.35 -30.68 21.88
C ARG A 175 -5.89 -30.87 21.48
N PHE A 176 -5.05 -29.85 21.70
CA PHE A 176 -3.62 -29.93 21.41
C PHE A 176 -2.90 -30.92 22.33
N ILE A 177 -3.23 -30.90 23.63
CA ILE A 177 -2.69 -31.85 24.62
C ILE A 177 -3.11 -33.29 24.27
N LEU A 178 -4.37 -33.53 23.92
CA LEU A 178 -4.86 -34.85 23.52
C LEU A 178 -4.18 -35.37 22.25
N LEU A 179 -3.94 -34.50 21.26
CA LEU A 179 -3.16 -34.84 20.07
C LEU A 179 -1.69 -35.17 20.41
N PHE A 180 -1.10 -34.47 21.37
CA PHE A 180 0.27 -34.73 21.82
C PHE A 180 0.39 -36.07 22.57
N ILE A 181 -0.57 -36.38 23.42
CA ILE A 181 -0.63 -37.67 24.15
C ILE A 181 -0.85 -38.82 23.18
N ALA A 182 -1.70 -38.66 22.16
CA ALA A 182 -1.98 -39.70 21.16
C ALA A 182 -0.79 -40.05 20.24
N VAL A 183 0.27 -39.24 20.23
CA VAL A 183 1.46 -39.41 19.37
C VAL A 183 2.70 -39.79 20.19
N LEU A 184 2.62 -39.86 21.52
CA LEU A 184 3.70 -40.34 22.38
C LEU A 184 3.77 -41.87 22.32
N PRO A 185 4.87 -42.46 21.82
CA PRO A 185 5.05 -43.90 21.84
C PRO A 185 5.11 -44.37 23.31
N LEU A 186 4.29 -45.38 23.65
CA LEU A 186 4.39 -46.11 24.91
C LEU A 186 5.79 -46.74 25.00
N GLN A 187 6.65 -46.17 25.84
CA GLN A 187 7.88 -46.82 26.28
C GLN A 187 7.59 -47.69 27.50
#